data_AF-A0A9P5U4F6-F1
#
_entry.id   AF-A0A9P5U4F6-F1
#
_cell.length_a   1.000
_cell.length_b   1.000
_cell.length_c   1.000
_cell.angle_alpha   90.00
_cell.angle_beta   90.00
_cell.angle_gamma   90.00
#
_symmetry.space_group_name_H-M   'P 1'
#
loop_
_entity.id
_entity.type
_entity.pdbx_description
1 polymer ?
#
loop_
_entity_poly.entity_id
_entity_poly.type
_entity_poly.pdbx_seq_one_letter_code
_entity_poly.pdbx_strand_id
1 'polypeptide(L)'
;MQLYPEVSNIVSETWQASKWLDEADLDDLTPMWANWNSTQDRHCHYFIKELASTCDRNFVLLQRWVAVNGVMHVDVLSIAASKMGDALTVTTCNDDSMNPQVPVSQLACNILDLQISYPGGIYYSEYIPDSYKSSSPLRKISKGQPMFRQQVVAWSDNVSGNVNKQYNAHTNVYVTNPHFPHSSSLEQFVALCNNFKDDKWITTYDSKLEEEILIQLKLHFLPADNPQQSETASHIGVNGNLNCRADLMGGPDAFKESKEGYEALYHPGIPRTVESTIQCI
;
A
#
# COMPACT_ATOMS: atom_id res chain seq x y z
N MET A 1 8.92 -12.35 7.45
CA MET A 1 7.76 -11.52 7.09
C MET A 1 8.06 -10.91 5.74
N GLN A 2 7.16 -11.02 4.76
CA GLN A 2 7.32 -10.33 3.49
C GLN A 2 6.73 -8.93 3.61
N LEU A 3 7.57 -7.91 3.48
CA LEU A 3 7.25 -6.50 3.77
C LEU A 3 7.26 -5.61 2.52
N TYR A 4 7.87 -6.10 1.45
CA TYR A 4 8.13 -5.35 0.23
C TYR A 4 7.49 -6.09 -0.95
N PRO A 5 7.01 -5.35 -1.96
CA PRO A 5 6.68 -5.92 -3.26
C PRO A 5 7.82 -6.75 -3.83
N GLU A 6 7.49 -7.76 -4.63
CA GLU A 6 8.46 -8.62 -5.29
C GLU A 6 8.19 -8.70 -6.79
N VAL A 7 9.19 -8.39 -7.61
CA VAL A 7 9.16 -8.66 -9.05
C VAL A 7 9.67 -10.07 -9.29
N SER A 8 8.79 -10.91 -9.81
CA SER A 8 9.04 -12.29 -10.21
C SER A 8 8.38 -12.55 -11.56
N ASN A 9 8.94 -13.47 -12.35
CA ASN A 9 8.35 -13.90 -13.62
C ASN A 9 7.02 -14.65 -13.43
N ILE A 10 6.79 -15.20 -12.23
CA ILE A 10 5.59 -15.94 -11.86
C ILE A 10 4.99 -15.26 -10.64
N VAL A 11 3.70 -14.93 -10.73
CA VAL A 11 2.90 -14.48 -9.61
C VAL A 11 2.31 -15.70 -8.91
N SER A 12 2.91 -16.11 -7.81
CA SER A 12 2.39 -17.13 -6.89
C SER A 12 1.83 -16.54 -5.60
N GLU A 13 2.22 -15.30 -5.27
CA GLU A 13 1.90 -14.64 -4.01
C GLU A 13 1.34 -13.24 -4.23
N THR A 14 0.59 -12.72 -3.26
CA THR A 14 -0.11 -11.43 -3.42
C THR A 14 0.84 -10.25 -3.60
N TRP A 15 2.00 -10.25 -2.93
CA TRP A 15 3.04 -9.21 -3.03
C TRP A 15 3.80 -9.21 -4.37
N GLN A 16 3.56 -10.21 -5.23
CA GLN A 16 4.13 -10.30 -6.58
C GLN A 16 3.22 -9.69 -7.66
N ALA A 17 2.00 -9.29 -7.31
CA ALA A 17 1.06 -8.68 -8.25
C ALA A 17 1.55 -7.29 -8.72
N SER A 18 1.39 -7.00 -10.01
CA SER A 18 1.86 -5.75 -10.63
C SER A 18 1.21 -4.50 -10.03
N LYS A 19 0.02 -4.60 -9.44
CA LYS A 19 -0.66 -3.49 -8.74
C LYS A 19 0.22 -2.81 -7.68
N TRP A 20 1.16 -3.53 -7.06
CA TRP A 20 2.08 -2.94 -6.08
C TRP A 20 3.11 -2.00 -6.71
N LEU A 21 3.35 -2.18 -8.00
CA LEU A 21 4.29 -1.39 -8.81
C LEU A 21 3.56 -0.27 -9.56
N ASP A 22 2.33 -0.54 -9.99
CA ASP A 22 1.62 0.32 -10.93
C ASP A 22 0.54 1.19 -10.27
N GLU A 23 -0.08 0.72 -9.18
CA GLU A 23 -1.30 1.33 -8.62
C GLU A 23 -1.16 1.77 -7.15
N ALA A 24 -0.33 1.08 -6.37
CA ALA A 24 -0.20 1.36 -4.93
C ALA A 24 0.45 2.73 -4.66
N ASP A 25 -0.14 3.49 -3.74
CA ASP A 25 0.49 4.71 -3.23
C ASP A 25 1.78 4.36 -2.47
N LEU A 26 2.85 5.13 -2.71
CA LEU A 26 4.11 4.99 -2.00
C LEU A 26 3.92 5.11 -0.48
N ASP A 27 2.97 5.94 -0.04
CA ASP A 27 2.64 6.13 1.38
C ASP A 27 1.82 4.98 1.99
N ASP A 28 1.44 3.96 1.22
CA ASP A 28 0.83 2.74 1.75
C ASP A 28 1.82 1.56 1.85
N LEU A 29 3.01 1.70 1.24
CA LEU A 29 4.08 0.68 1.25
C LEU A 29 5.05 0.88 2.42
N THR A 30 5.84 -0.14 2.76
CA THR A 30 6.85 -0.01 3.83
C THR A 30 7.75 1.21 3.58
N PRO A 31 7.82 2.18 4.54
CA PRO A 31 8.35 3.51 4.26
C PRO A 31 9.87 3.58 4.25
N MET A 32 10.56 2.54 4.76
CA MET A 32 12.01 2.56 4.88
C MET A 32 12.63 1.18 4.70
N TRP A 33 13.93 1.21 4.42
CA TRP A 33 14.79 0.04 4.39
C TRP A 33 16.09 0.36 5.14
N ALA A 34 16.70 -0.67 5.69
CA ALA A 34 18.06 -0.63 6.21
C ALA A 34 18.76 -1.96 5.89
N ASN A 35 20.08 -1.97 5.99
CA ASN A 35 20.84 -3.18 5.78
C ASN A 35 20.75 -4.07 7.03
N TRP A 36 19.70 -4.89 7.09
CA TRP A 36 19.42 -5.79 8.22
C TRP A 36 20.48 -6.87 8.45
N ASN A 37 21.35 -7.11 7.48
CA ASN A 37 22.44 -8.09 7.59
C ASN A 37 23.71 -7.48 8.22
N SER A 38 23.77 -6.16 8.38
CA SER A 38 24.90 -5.44 8.99
C SER A 38 24.48 -4.92 10.36
N THR A 39 25.17 -5.34 11.43
CA THR A 39 24.93 -4.84 12.78
C THR A 39 25.24 -3.35 12.92
N GLN A 40 26.13 -2.83 12.08
CA GLN A 40 26.47 -1.41 12.03
C GLN A 40 25.43 -0.61 11.24
N ASP A 41 25.02 -1.11 10.09
CA ASP A 41 24.19 -0.34 9.14
C ASP A 41 22.69 -0.59 9.31
N ARG A 42 22.27 -1.52 10.18
CA ARG A 42 20.84 -1.74 10.48
C ARG A 42 20.14 -0.52 11.09
N HIS A 43 20.91 0.42 11.64
CA HIS A 43 20.41 1.69 12.17
C HIS A 43 20.49 2.84 11.13
N CYS A 44 21.09 2.59 9.96
CA CYS A 44 21.17 3.53 8.85
C CYS A 44 19.93 3.40 7.96
N HIS A 45 18.84 4.05 8.37
CA HIS A 45 17.56 3.96 7.67
C HIS A 45 17.53 4.88 6.45
N TYR A 46 17.08 4.33 5.33
CA TYR A 46 16.72 5.04 4.11
C TYR A 46 15.20 5.12 4.03
N PHE A 47 14.62 6.31 4.14
CA PHE A 47 13.17 6.47 3.96
C PHE A 47 12.84 6.83 2.51
N ILE A 48 11.67 6.40 2.05
CA ILE A 48 11.10 6.90 0.81
C ILE A 48 10.89 8.42 0.92
N LYS A 49 10.82 9.08 -0.23
CA LYS A 49 10.68 10.53 -0.36
C LYS A 49 11.85 11.31 0.23
N GLU A 50 13.02 10.70 0.30
CA GLU A 50 14.25 11.36 0.74
C GLU A 50 15.35 11.28 -0.31
N LEU A 51 16.28 12.23 -0.21
CA LEU A 51 17.53 12.23 -0.95
C LEU A 51 18.49 11.19 -0.40
N ALA A 52 19.12 10.44 -1.30
CA ALA A 52 20.25 9.58 -1.00
C ALA A 52 21.34 9.76 -2.05
N SER A 53 22.55 9.34 -1.72
CA SER A 53 23.63 9.16 -2.70
C SER A 53 23.95 7.69 -2.91
N THR A 54 24.50 7.43 -4.08
CA THR A 54 25.03 6.13 -4.47
C THR A 54 26.55 6.08 -4.29
N CYS A 55 27.13 4.87 -4.31
CA CYS A 55 28.56 4.63 -4.27
C CYS A 55 29.32 5.35 -5.40
N ASP A 56 28.66 5.54 -6.55
CA ASP A 56 29.20 6.27 -7.71
C ASP A 56 29.07 7.79 -7.58
N ARG A 57 28.67 8.29 -6.40
CA ARG A 57 28.46 9.72 -6.08
C ARG A 57 27.35 10.38 -6.89
N ASN A 58 26.46 9.60 -7.51
CA ASN A 58 25.20 10.11 -8.05
C ASN A 58 24.18 10.30 -6.91
N PHE A 59 23.24 11.21 -7.12
CA PHE A 59 22.16 11.49 -6.18
C PHE A 59 20.83 10.99 -6.73
N VAL A 60 19.97 10.51 -5.84
CA VAL A 60 18.69 9.91 -6.19
C VAL A 60 17.63 10.27 -5.15
N LEU A 61 16.38 10.39 -5.59
CA LEU A 61 15.23 10.46 -4.68
C LEU A 61 14.56 9.10 -4.59
N LEU A 62 14.42 8.58 -3.37
CA LEU A 62 13.91 7.23 -3.13
C LEU A 62 12.37 7.20 -3.25
N GLN A 63 11.82 6.25 -4.00
CA GLN A 63 10.36 6.13 -4.18
C GLN A 63 9.79 4.89 -3.51
N ARG A 64 10.23 3.70 -3.90
CA ARG A 64 9.66 2.43 -3.45
C ARG A 64 10.73 1.36 -3.30
N TRP A 65 10.69 0.64 -2.17
CA TRP A 65 11.50 -0.55 -1.96
C TRP A 65 10.85 -1.77 -2.61
N VAL A 66 11.62 -2.57 -3.34
CA VAL A 66 11.12 -3.72 -4.09
C VAL A 66 12.18 -4.80 -4.17
N ALA A 67 11.79 -6.07 -3.97
CA ALA A 67 12.66 -7.21 -4.20
C ALA A 67 12.56 -7.63 -5.67
N VAL A 68 13.68 -7.79 -6.37
CA VAL A 68 13.70 -8.27 -7.76
C VAL A 68 14.57 -9.51 -7.82
N ASN A 69 13.95 -10.65 -8.14
CA ASN A 69 14.62 -11.96 -8.15
C ASN A 69 15.43 -12.22 -6.86
N GLY A 70 14.86 -11.89 -5.69
CA GLY A 70 15.48 -12.07 -4.38
C GLY A 70 16.50 -10.99 -3.97
N VAL A 71 16.80 -10.01 -4.83
CA VAL A 71 17.72 -8.91 -4.51
C VAL A 71 16.91 -7.64 -4.23
N MET A 72 17.16 -7.00 -3.07
CA MET A 72 16.50 -5.75 -2.74
C MET A 72 16.99 -4.60 -3.61
N HIS A 73 16.04 -3.84 -4.13
CA HIS A 73 16.23 -2.64 -4.92
C HIS A 73 15.34 -1.51 -4.38
N VAL A 74 15.58 -0.32 -4.93
CA VAL A 74 14.74 0.84 -4.77
C VAL A 74 14.46 1.48 -6.12
N ASP A 75 13.19 1.75 -6.40
CA ASP A 75 12.79 2.60 -7.52
C ASP A 75 13.13 4.05 -7.13
N VAL A 76 13.81 4.77 -8.03
CA VAL A 76 14.27 6.13 -7.75
C VAL A 76 13.91 7.13 -8.84
N LEU A 77 13.85 8.40 -8.47
CA LEU A 77 14.00 9.50 -9.42
C LEU A 77 15.47 9.88 -9.51
N SER A 78 16.05 9.77 -10.71
CA SER A 78 17.34 10.36 -11.01
C SER A 78 17.25 11.89 -10.88
N ILE A 79 18.31 12.49 -10.35
CA ILE A 79 18.39 13.94 -10.16
C ILE A 79 19.80 14.41 -10.50
N ALA A 80 19.89 15.65 -10.96
CA ALA A 80 21.17 16.34 -11.08
C ALA A 80 21.47 17.06 -9.76
N ALA A 81 22.73 17.02 -9.33
CA ALA A 81 23.18 17.78 -8.18
C ALA A 81 24.45 18.55 -8.50
N SER A 82 24.54 19.78 -8.01
CA SER A 82 25.71 20.64 -8.12
C SER A 82 26.18 21.04 -6.73
N LYS A 83 27.49 20.98 -6.53
CA LYS A 83 28.15 21.37 -5.28
C LYS A 83 28.65 22.81 -5.41
N MET A 84 28.29 23.67 -4.47
CA MET A 84 28.81 25.04 -4.36
C MET A 84 29.34 25.28 -2.95
N GLY A 85 30.66 25.20 -2.78
CA GLY A 85 31.28 25.20 -1.45
C GLY A 85 30.81 24.00 -0.64
N ASP A 86 30.25 24.24 0.55
CA ASP A 86 29.71 23.21 1.45
C ASP A 86 28.21 22.97 1.28
N ALA A 87 27.59 23.60 0.28
CA ALA A 87 26.17 23.42 -0.04
C ALA A 87 25.98 22.48 -1.25
N LEU A 88 24.86 21.77 -1.24
CA LEU A 88 24.40 20.93 -2.35
C LEU A 88 23.10 21.51 -2.93
N THR A 89 23.05 21.71 -4.24
CA THR A 89 21.82 22.09 -4.94
C THR A 89 21.36 20.92 -5.81
N VAL A 90 20.12 20.49 -5.61
CA VAL A 90 19.49 19.35 -6.28
C VAL A 90 18.40 19.83 -7.23
N THR A 91 18.38 19.29 -8.44
CA THR A 91 17.38 19.60 -9.47
C THR A 91 17.03 18.35 -10.29
N THR A 92 15.94 18.43 -11.05
CA THR A 92 15.49 17.33 -11.92
C THR A 92 16.49 17.08 -13.05
N CYS A 93 16.69 15.83 -13.44
CA CYS A 93 17.36 15.53 -14.71
C CYS A 93 16.38 15.69 -15.87
N ASN A 94 16.86 16.17 -17.02
CA ASN A 94 16.09 16.20 -18.28
C ASN A 94 16.07 14.83 -18.98
N ASP A 95 16.54 13.78 -18.31
CA ASP A 95 16.61 12.44 -18.88
C ASP A 95 15.27 11.73 -18.65
N ASP A 96 14.54 11.50 -19.74
CA ASP A 96 13.24 10.80 -19.77
C ASP A 96 13.39 9.29 -19.52
N SER A 97 14.57 8.80 -19.16
CA SER A 97 14.75 7.42 -18.73
C SER A 97 13.89 7.16 -17.48
N MET A 98 12.81 6.41 -17.64
CA MET A 98 11.88 6.05 -16.56
C MET A 98 12.63 5.59 -15.32
N ASN A 99 12.27 6.17 -14.18
CA ASN A 99 12.67 5.84 -12.80
C ASN A 99 13.54 4.59 -12.71
N PRO A 100 14.88 4.73 -12.75
CA PRO A 100 15.74 3.57 -12.72
C PRO A 100 15.57 2.86 -11.37
N GLN A 101 15.75 1.55 -11.41
CA GLN A 101 15.78 0.74 -10.22
C GLN A 101 17.23 0.52 -9.80
N VAL A 102 17.56 0.90 -8.56
CA VAL A 102 18.92 0.85 -8.02
C VAL A 102 19.02 -0.27 -6.99
N PRO A 103 19.99 -1.20 -7.11
CA PRO A 103 20.24 -2.20 -6.07
C PRO A 103 20.61 -1.53 -4.75
N VAL A 104 20.09 -2.01 -3.62
CA VAL A 104 20.38 -1.38 -2.31
C VAL A 104 21.88 -1.39 -1.95
N SER A 105 22.66 -2.31 -2.54
CA SER A 105 24.12 -2.36 -2.39
C SER A 105 24.86 -1.17 -3.02
N GLN A 106 24.20 -0.40 -3.87
CA GLN A 106 24.75 0.82 -4.45
C GLN A 106 24.42 2.08 -3.64
N LEU A 107 23.56 2.00 -2.61
CA LEU A 107 23.30 3.14 -1.73
C LEU A 107 24.48 3.36 -0.78
N ALA A 108 24.90 4.61 -0.64
CA ALA A 108 26.07 5.00 0.15
C ALA A 108 25.75 5.89 1.34
N CYS A 109 24.92 6.93 1.14
CA CYS A 109 24.59 7.88 2.20
C CYS A 109 23.09 8.20 2.18
N ASN A 110 22.45 8.19 3.35
CA ASN A 110 21.08 8.66 3.50
C ASN A 110 21.04 10.19 3.70
N ILE A 111 19.85 10.78 3.83
CA ILE A 111 19.71 12.23 4.01
C ILE A 111 20.48 12.79 5.21
N LEU A 112 20.61 12.04 6.31
CA LEU A 112 21.31 12.51 7.52
C LEU A 112 22.83 12.56 7.28
N ASP A 113 23.37 11.53 6.63
CA ASP A 113 24.78 11.49 6.22
C ASP A 113 25.10 12.64 5.25
N LEU A 114 24.17 12.93 4.33
CA LEU A 114 24.29 14.05 3.41
C LEU A 114 24.24 15.41 4.11
N GLN A 115 23.38 15.58 5.11
CA GLN A 115 23.32 16.81 5.91
C GLN A 115 24.64 17.07 6.66
N ILE A 116 25.31 16.01 7.13
CA ILE A 116 26.64 16.11 7.74
C ILE A 116 27.70 16.47 6.67
N SER A 117 27.61 15.83 5.50
CA SER A 117 28.55 16.03 4.40
C SER A 117 28.45 17.41 3.73
N TYR A 118 27.29 18.06 3.82
CA TYR A 118 26.99 19.37 3.24
C TYR A 118 26.44 20.33 4.30
N PRO A 119 27.30 20.82 5.23
CA PRO A 119 26.87 21.69 6.32
C PRO A 119 26.38 23.07 5.86
N GLY A 120 26.70 23.46 4.62
CA GLY A 120 26.14 24.65 3.96
C GLY A 120 24.67 24.51 3.56
N GLY A 121 24.09 23.31 3.71
CA GLY A 121 22.69 23.03 3.43
C GLY A 121 22.45 22.29 2.11
N ILE A 122 21.29 21.65 2.04
CA ILE A 122 20.79 20.98 0.84
C ILE A 122 19.59 21.79 0.32
N TYR A 123 19.71 22.30 -0.90
CA TYR A 123 18.72 23.16 -1.55
C TYR A 123 18.09 22.42 -2.71
N TYR A 124 16.76 22.46 -2.80
CA TYR A 124 16.00 21.82 -3.85
C TYR A 124 15.46 22.87 -4.82
N SER A 125 15.58 22.62 -6.12
CA SER A 125 14.94 23.46 -7.13
C SER A 125 13.41 23.40 -7.04
N GLU A 126 12.74 24.40 -7.60
CA GLU A 126 11.27 24.49 -7.65
C GLU A 126 10.60 23.28 -8.34
N TYR A 127 11.30 22.63 -9.27
CA TYR A 127 10.82 21.46 -10.03
C TYR A 127 10.79 20.16 -9.23
N ILE A 128 11.43 20.11 -8.06
CA ILE A 128 11.33 18.95 -7.16
C ILE A 128 9.99 19.01 -6.43
N PRO A 129 9.23 17.91 -6.31
CA PRO A 129 7.98 17.92 -5.55
C PRO A 129 8.24 18.21 -4.06
N ASP A 130 7.35 18.96 -3.42
CA ASP A 130 7.51 19.41 -2.02
C ASP A 130 7.69 18.25 -1.03
N SER A 131 7.09 17.09 -1.33
CA SER A 131 7.22 15.88 -0.51
C SER A 131 8.66 15.39 -0.36
N TYR A 132 9.58 15.78 -1.25
CA TYR A 132 10.99 15.39 -1.23
C TYR A 132 11.92 16.48 -0.67
N LYS A 133 11.42 17.71 -0.44
CA LYS A 133 12.26 18.86 -0.05
C LYS A 133 12.67 18.86 1.41
N SER A 134 12.18 17.89 2.19
CA SER A 134 12.45 17.78 3.63
C SER A 134 12.66 16.33 4.03
N SER A 135 13.29 16.10 5.18
CA SER A 135 13.38 14.75 5.73
C SER A 135 11.97 14.21 6.05
N SER A 136 11.81 12.92 5.88
CA SER A 136 10.54 12.24 6.09
C SER A 136 10.01 12.56 7.49
N PRO A 137 8.76 13.07 7.62
CA PRO A 137 8.13 13.30 8.92
C PRO A 137 8.11 12.05 9.80
N LEU A 138 8.13 10.86 9.18
CA LEU A 138 8.20 9.57 9.86
C LEU A 138 9.47 9.41 10.68
N ARG A 139 10.58 10.09 10.35
CA ARG A 139 11.79 10.06 11.19
C ARG A 139 11.52 10.57 12.61
N LYS A 140 10.67 11.60 12.77
CA LYS A 140 10.27 12.13 14.10
C LYS A 140 9.46 11.13 14.91
N ILE A 141 8.64 10.34 14.23
CA ILE A 141 7.84 9.26 14.84
C ILE A 141 8.76 8.09 15.21
N SER A 142 9.65 7.70 14.29
CA SER A 142 10.56 6.58 14.43
C SER A 142 11.54 6.74 15.59
N LYS A 143 12.04 7.97 15.83
CA LYS A 143 13.14 8.23 16.76
C LYS A 143 14.33 7.27 16.58
N GLY A 144 14.58 6.84 15.34
CA GLY A 144 15.65 5.88 15.01
C GLY A 144 15.26 4.41 15.10
N GLN A 145 14.00 4.08 15.37
CA GLN A 145 13.49 2.70 15.34
C GLN A 145 13.07 2.29 13.93
N PRO A 146 13.27 1.01 13.53
CA PRO A 146 12.78 0.50 12.25
C PRO A 146 11.25 0.66 12.10
N MET A 147 10.77 0.97 10.90
CA MET A 147 9.34 1.18 10.63
C MET A 147 8.81 0.32 9.47
N PHE A 148 7.78 -0.49 9.72
CA PHE A 148 7.23 -1.41 8.73
C PHE A 148 5.72 -1.21 8.53
N ARG A 149 5.25 -1.35 7.29
CA ARG A 149 3.82 -1.46 7.00
C ARG A 149 3.48 -2.89 6.72
N GLN A 150 2.57 -3.44 7.52
CA GLN A 150 2.07 -4.79 7.33
C GLN A 150 0.68 -4.74 6.72
N GLN A 151 0.56 -5.40 5.58
CA GLN A 151 -0.69 -5.55 4.85
C GLN A 151 -1.48 -6.70 5.47
N VAL A 152 -2.74 -6.44 5.83
CA VAL A 152 -3.62 -7.40 6.50
C VAL A 152 -4.82 -7.68 5.61
N VAL A 153 -5.10 -8.96 5.39
CA VAL A 153 -6.32 -9.42 4.72
C VAL A 153 -7.33 -9.78 5.81
N ALA A 154 -8.48 -9.12 5.79
CA ALA A 154 -9.56 -9.38 6.74
C ALA A 154 -10.78 -9.91 5.98
N TRP A 155 -11.08 -11.18 6.17
CA TRP A 155 -12.28 -11.79 5.61
C TRP A 155 -13.40 -11.74 6.65
N SER A 156 -14.62 -11.56 6.18
CA SER A 156 -15.82 -11.69 7.00
C SER A 156 -16.82 -12.58 6.24
N ASP A 157 -17.73 -13.23 6.94
CA ASP A 157 -18.92 -13.85 6.34
C ASP A 157 -20.08 -13.92 7.34
N ASN A 158 -21.29 -13.78 6.81
CA ASN A 158 -22.51 -13.98 7.55
C ASN A 158 -22.91 -15.47 7.51
N VAL A 159 -22.52 -16.19 8.55
CA VAL A 159 -22.83 -17.61 8.75
C VAL A 159 -24.16 -17.84 9.50
N SER A 160 -25.06 -16.84 9.56
CA SER A 160 -26.37 -17.03 10.19
C SER A 160 -27.22 -18.07 9.45
N GLY A 161 -27.42 -19.23 10.08
CA GLY A 161 -28.22 -20.33 9.53
C GLY A 161 -29.73 -20.20 9.77
N ASN A 162 -30.21 -19.10 10.35
CA ASN A 162 -31.62 -18.93 10.71
C ASN A 162 -32.43 -18.25 9.60
N VAL A 163 -33.66 -18.75 9.39
CA VAL A 163 -34.63 -18.19 8.43
C VAL A 163 -35.01 -16.73 8.78
N ASN A 164 -34.99 -16.38 10.07
CA ASN A 164 -35.14 -15.00 10.53
C ASN A 164 -33.79 -14.48 11.07
N LYS A 165 -33.26 -13.45 10.39
CA LYS A 165 -31.98 -12.79 10.69
C LYS A 165 -32.07 -11.64 11.71
N GLN A 166 -33.29 -11.25 12.10
CA GLN A 166 -33.54 -10.05 12.92
C GLN A 166 -33.00 -10.14 14.35
N TYR A 167 -32.80 -11.36 14.88
CA TYR A 167 -32.37 -11.57 16.27
C TYR A 167 -31.19 -12.54 16.44
N ASN A 168 -30.62 -13.07 15.34
CA ASN A 168 -29.55 -14.06 15.41
C ASN A 168 -28.58 -13.98 14.23
N ALA A 169 -28.15 -12.76 13.90
CA ALA A 169 -27.06 -12.56 12.95
C ALA A 169 -25.75 -13.10 13.54
N HIS A 170 -25.03 -13.90 12.77
CA HIS A 170 -23.74 -14.46 13.14
C HIS A 170 -22.77 -14.13 12.03
N THR A 171 -21.87 -13.19 12.30
CA THR A 171 -20.82 -12.80 11.37
C THR A 171 -19.51 -13.33 11.90
N ASN A 172 -18.87 -14.21 11.13
CA ASN A 172 -17.51 -14.65 11.43
C ASN A 172 -16.53 -13.69 10.75
N VAL A 173 -15.53 -13.23 11.48
CA VAL A 173 -14.42 -12.45 10.92
C VAL A 173 -13.13 -13.23 11.12
N TYR A 174 -12.42 -13.47 10.02
CA TYR A 174 -11.14 -14.16 10.00
C TYR A 174 -10.06 -13.16 9.62
N VAL A 175 -9.10 -13.03 10.52
CA VAL A 175 -7.92 -12.17 10.33
C VAL A 175 -6.71 -13.07 10.40
N THR A 176 -5.92 -13.10 9.35
CA THR A 176 -4.68 -13.87 9.35
C THR A 176 -3.53 -12.95 9.74
N ASN A 177 -3.10 -13.03 11.01
CA ASN A 177 -1.82 -12.46 11.45
C ASN A 177 -1.11 -13.46 12.37
N PRO A 178 -0.01 -14.10 11.94
CA PRO A 178 0.60 -15.22 12.68
C PRO A 178 1.36 -14.82 13.96
N HIS A 179 1.32 -13.56 14.39
CA HIS A 179 2.21 -13.04 15.44
C HIS A 179 1.51 -12.45 16.69
N PHE A 180 0.19 -12.62 16.87
CA PHE A 180 -0.49 -12.15 18.10
C PHE A 180 -0.44 -13.19 19.23
N PRO A 181 0.19 -12.89 20.39
CA PRO A 181 0.09 -13.75 21.56
C PRO A 181 -1.17 -13.43 22.39
N HIS A 182 -1.82 -14.48 22.90
CA HIS A 182 -2.61 -14.56 24.14
C HIS A 182 -3.76 -13.55 24.44
N SER A 183 -4.25 -12.76 23.48
CA SER A 183 -5.48 -11.96 23.66
C SER A 183 -6.73 -12.71 23.17
N SER A 184 -7.90 -12.41 23.73
CA SER A 184 -9.16 -12.97 23.22
C SER A 184 -9.45 -12.47 21.80
N SER A 185 -10.24 -13.24 21.03
CA SER A 185 -10.63 -12.86 19.66
C SER A 185 -11.30 -11.48 19.58
N LEU A 186 -12.12 -11.14 20.59
CA LEU A 186 -12.81 -9.84 20.68
C LEU A 186 -11.83 -8.68 20.93
N GLU A 187 -10.87 -8.83 21.83
CA GLU A 187 -9.85 -7.81 22.09
C GLU A 187 -8.97 -7.58 20.87
N GLN A 188 -8.58 -8.66 20.18
CA GLN A 188 -7.83 -8.58 18.93
C GLN A 188 -8.63 -7.85 17.85
N PHE A 189 -9.93 -8.14 17.73
CA PHE A 189 -10.79 -7.52 16.73
C PHE A 189 -11.00 -6.02 16.99
N VAL A 190 -11.24 -5.61 18.25
CA VAL A 190 -11.37 -4.20 18.63
C VAL A 190 -10.06 -3.45 18.36
N ALA A 191 -8.92 -4.04 18.75
CA ALA A 191 -7.61 -3.45 18.49
C ALA A 191 -7.37 -3.28 16.98
N LEU A 192 -7.70 -4.29 16.18
CA LEU A 192 -7.57 -4.24 14.72
C LEU A 192 -8.44 -3.13 14.12
N CYS A 193 -9.71 -3.03 14.53
CA CYS A 193 -10.63 -1.99 14.08
C CYS A 193 -10.10 -0.59 14.39
N ASN A 194 -9.56 -0.37 15.58
CA ASN A 194 -8.99 0.92 15.97
C ASN A 194 -7.72 1.23 15.17
N ASN A 195 -6.85 0.23 14.97
CA ASN A 195 -5.61 0.39 14.23
C ASN A 195 -5.85 0.74 12.75
N PHE A 196 -6.90 0.16 12.12
CA PHE A 196 -7.27 0.48 10.75
C PHE A 196 -7.91 1.85 10.57
N LYS A 197 -8.57 2.39 11.61
CA LYS A 197 -9.22 3.72 11.54
C LYS A 197 -8.25 4.87 11.74
N ASP A 198 -7.30 4.70 12.66
CA ASP A 198 -6.49 5.81 13.17
C ASP A 198 -5.12 5.93 12.47
N ASP A 199 -4.85 5.09 11.45
CA ASP A 199 -3.55 5.01 10.75
C ASP A 199 -2.35 5.01 11.73
N LYS A 200 -2.50 4.27 12.83
CA LYS A 200 -1.61 4.37 13.99
C LYS A 200 -0.33 3.54 13.82
N TRP A 201 0.80 4.15 14.17
CA TRP A 201 2.07 3.44 14.39
C TRP A 201 2.10 2.82 15.79
N ILE A 202 2.39 1.52 15.84
CA ILE A 202 2.38 0.71 17.06
C ILE A 202 3.82 0.28 17.35
N THR A 203 4.33 0.61 18.54
CA THR A 203 5.61 0.09 19.01
C THR A 203 5.45 -1.37 19.42
N THR A 204 6.33 -2.21 18.91
CA THR A 204 6.43 -3.64 19.25
C THR A 204 7.90 -4.07 19.25
N TYR A 205 8.20 -5.28 19.68
CA TYR A 205 9.55 -5.82 19.70
C TYR A 205 9.74 -6.86 18.59
N ASP A 206 10.78 -6.69 17.76
CA ASP A 206 11.17 -7.70 16.77
C ASP A 206 12.24 -8.62 17.35
N SER A 207 11.90 -9.90 17.51
CA SER A 207 12.79 -10.88 18.13
C SER A 207 14.00 -11.26 17.26
N LYS A 208 13.97 -10.95 15.95
CA LYS A 208 15.09 -11.23 15.04
C LYS A 208 16.08 -10.07 15.03
N LEU A 209 15.59 -8.84 15.08
CA LEU A 209 16.42 -7.64 15.16
C LEU A 209 16.87 -7.35 16.60
N GLU A 210 16.18 -7.93 17.58
CA GLU A 210 16.38 -7.72 19.03
C GLU A 210 16.19 -6.26 19.45
N GLU A 211 15.31 -5.53 18.77
CA GLU A 211 15.04 -4.11 19.01
C GLU A 211 13.55 -3.77 18.93
N GLU A 212 13.21 -2.61 19.48
CA GLU A 212 11.87 -2.05 19.30
C GLU A 212 11.71 -1.52 17.86
N ILE A 213 10.60 -1.88 17.25
CA ILE A 213 10.19 -1.47 15.91
C ILE A 213 8.82 -0.80 15.96
N LEU A 214 8.47 -0.04 14.93
CA LEU A 214 7.11 0.42 14.71
C LEU A 214 6.46 -0.34 13.56
N ILE A 215 5.24 -0.82 13.79
CA ILE A 215 4.40 -1.41 12.76
C ILE A 215 3.16 -0.56 12.59
N GLN A 216 2.79 -0.29 11.34
CA GLN A 216 1.45 0.19 10.98
C GLN A 216 0.74 -0.92 10.21
N LEU A 217 -0.50 -1.21 10.62
CA LEU A 217 -1.35 -2.17 9.94
C LEU A 217 -2.16 -1.44 8.87
N LYS A 218 -2.09 -1.91 7.63
CA LYS A 218 -2.90 -1.43 6.52
C LYS A 218 -3.83 -2.55 6.06
N LEU A 219 -5.10 -2.22 5.89
CA LEU A 219 -6.08 -3.16 5.36
C LEU A 219 -5.82 -3.32 3.86
N HIS A 220 -5.45 -4.52 3.43
CA HIS A 220 -5.07 -4.75 2.04
C HIS A 220 -6.27 -4.93 1.12
N PHE A 221 -7.15 -5.87 1.46
CA PHE A 221 -8.47 -6.03 0.86
C PHE A 221 -9.39 -6.80 1.81
N LEU A 222 -10.68 -6.68 1.55
CA LEU A 222 -11.76 -7.36 2.26
C LEU A 222 -12.32 -8.45 1.34
N PRO A 223 -11.71 -9.64 1.29
CA PRO A 223 -12.29 -10.72 0.51
C PRO A 223 -13.64 -11.05 1.14
N ALA A 224 -14.63 -11.19 0.28
CA ALA A 224 -16.00 -11.45 0.66
C ALA A 224 -16.66 -12.27 -0.44
N ASP A 225 -17.69 -13.03 -0.09
CA ASP A 225 -18.55 -13.70 -1.06
C ASP A 225 -19.70 -12.76 -1.51
N ASN A 226 -20.48 -13.18 -2.50
CA ASN A 226 -21.37 -12.29 -3.26
C ASN A 226 -22.33 -11.42 -2.42
N PRO A 227 -22.98 -11.91 -1.35
CA PRO A 227 -23.85 -11.05 -0.52
C PRO A 227 -23.04 -10.04 0.31
N GLN A 228 -21.94 -10.45 0.94
CA GLN A 228 -21.16 -9.55 1.79
C GLN A 228 -20.30 -8.57 1.00
N GLN A 229 -19.76 -9.00 -0.14
CA GLN A 229 -19.05 -8.10 -1.05
C GLN A 229 -20.01 -7.03 -1.56
N SER A 230 -21.28 -7.39 -1.78
CA SER A 230 -22.31 -6.42 -2.15
C SER A 230 -22.52 -5.36 -1.07
N GLU A 231 -22.66 -5.77 0.19
CA GLU A 231 -22.79 -4.85 1.32
C GLU A 231 -21.56 -3.94 1.50
N THR A 232 -20.36 -4.52 1.46
CA THR A 232 -19.10 -3.78 1.64
C THR A 232 -18.82 -2.80 0.51
N ALA A 233 -19.16 -3.16 -0.73
CA ALA A 233 -18.99 -2.33 -1.92
C ALA A 233 -20.15 -1.36 -2.16
N SER A 234 -21.15 -1.28 -1.26
CA SER A 234 -22.41 -0.55 -1.50
C SER A 234 -23.07 -0.92 -2.84
N HIS A 235 -22.93 -2.18 -3.22
CA HIS A 235 -23.52 -2.79 -4.39
C HIS A 235 -24.86 -3.41 -4.01
N ILE A 236 -25.87 -3.25 -4.87
CA ILE A 236 -27.27 -3.58 -4.56
C ILE A 236 -27.53 -5.10 -4.39
N GLY A 237 -26.53 -5.92 -4.71
CA GLY A 237 -26.59 -7.37 -4.62
C GLY A 237 -27.65 -7.96 -5.56
N VAL A 238 -28.17 -9.13 -5.19
CA VAL A 238 -29.20 -9.83 -5.97
C VAL A 238 -30.59 -9.18 -5.91
N ASN A 239 -30.76 -8.15 -5.07
CA ASN A 239 -32.02 -7.41 -4.92
C ASN A 239 -32.12 -6.21 -5.89
N GLY A 240 -31.11 -6.00 -6.73
CA GLY A 240 -31.15 -4.98 -7.77
C GLY A 240 -32.12 -5.37 -8.88
N ASN A 241 -32.96 -4.41 -9.30
CA ASN A 241 -33.71 -4.58 -10.54
C ASN A 241 -32.78 -4.64 -11.76
N LEU A 242 -31.59 -4.04 -11.71
CA LEU A 242 -30.63 -4.06 -12.80
C LEU A 242 -29.36 -4.76 -12.36
N ASN A 243 -28.73 -5.49 -13.27
CA ASN A 243 -27.62 -6.39 -12.97
C ASN A 243 -26.32 -5.63 -12.65
N CYS A 244 -26.16 -4.42 -13.18
CA CYS A 244 -24.96 -3.62 -12.97
C CYS A 244 -25.25 -2.10 -13.11
N ARG A 245 -24.22 -1.27 -12.90
CA ARG A 245 -24.29 0.20 -13.11
C ARG A 245 -23.86 0.64 -14.51
N ALA A 246 -23.41 -0.29 -15.37
CA ALA A 246 -22.91 0.04 -16.70
C ALA A 246 -24.01 0.05 -17.77
N ASP A 247 -25.08 -0.74 -17.58
CA ASP A 247 -26.16 -0.87 -18.54
C ASP A 247 -27.55 -0.88 -17.87
N LEU A 248 -28.57 -0.99 -18.72
CA LEU A 248 -29.98 -1.13 -18.33
C LEU A 248 -30.44 -2.59 -18.35
N MET A 249 -29.53 -3.57 -18.33
CA MET A 249 -29.90 -4.99 -18.33
C MET A 249 -30.46 -5.41 -16.98
N GLY A 250 -31.58 -6.14 -17.02
CA GLY A 250 -32.28 -6.65 -15.84
C GLY A 250 -33.79 -6.42 -15.94
N GLY A 251 -34.43 -6.30 -14.80
CA GLY A 251 -35.82 -6.00 -14.60
C GLY A 251 -36.34 -6.68 -13.32
N PRO A 252 -37.62 -6.46 -12.97
CA PRO A 252 -38.30 -7.27 -11.98
C PRO A 252 -38.20 -8.75 -12.30
N ASP A 253 -38.22 -9.62 -11.29
CA ASP A 253 -38.10 -11.07 -11.49
C ASP A 253 -39.14 -11.62 -12.46
N ALA A 254 -40.38 -11.11 -12.40
CA ALA A 254 -41.45 -11.46 -13.34
C ALA A 254 -41.11 -11.20 -14.82
N PHE A 255 -40.31 -10.17 -15.12
CA PHE A 255 -39.83 -9.91 -16.47
C PHE A 255 -38.69 -10.88 -16.82
N LYS A 256 -37.70 -11.05 -15.95
CA LYS A 256 -36.56 -11.95 -16.19
C LYS A 256 -36.98 -13.41 -16.37
N GLU A 257 -38.06 -13.82 -15.72
CA GLU A 257 -38.66 -15.17 -15.85
C GLU A 257 -39.55 -15.33 -17.09
N SER A 258 -39.89 -14.23 -17.79
CA SER A 258 -40.56 -14.29 -19.09
C SER A 258 -39.60 -14.78 -20.18
N LYS A 259 -40.13 -15.28 -21.30
CA LYS A 259 -39.30 -15.72 -22.42
C LYS A 259 -38.49 -14.56 -23.00
N GLU A 260 -39.10 -13.39 -23.13
CA GLU A 260 -38.48 -12.18 -23.67
C GLU A 260 -37.38 -11.66 -22.75
N GLY A 261 -37.64 -11.60 -21.44
CA GLY A 261 -36.64 -11.16 -20.47
C GLY A 261 -35.50 -12.16 -20.29
N TYR A 262 -35.79 -13.47 -20.29
CA TYR A 262 -34.76 -14.49 -20.23
C TYR A 262 -33.84 -14.45 -21.45
N GLU A 263 -34.40 -14.33 -22.66
CA GLU A 263 -33.61 -14.15 -23.89
C GLU A 263 -32.75 -12.88 -23.83
N ALA A 264 -33.28 -11.77 -23.32
CA ALA A 264 -32.55 -10.50 -23.22
C ALA A 264 -31.28 -10.62 -22.37
N LEU A 265 -31.24 -11.50 -21.35
CA LEU A 265 -30.06 -11.74 -20.51
C LEU A 265 -28.85 -12.30 -21.28
N TYR A 266 -29.06 -12.84 -22.49
CA TYR A 266 -28.01 -13.37 -23.36
C TYR A 266 -27.45 -12.34 -24.35
N HIS A 267 -27.98 -11.11 -24.32
CA HIS A 267 -27.55 -10.01 -25.19
C HIS A 267 -27.00 -8.85 -24.34
N PRO A 268 -26.06 -8.04 -24.87
CA PRO A 268 -25.61 -6.84 -24.18
C PRO A 268 -26.76 -5.88 -23.88
N GLY A 269 -26.81 -5.33 -22.67
CA GLY A 269 -27.78 -4.30 -22.30
C GLY A 269 -27.52 -2.97 -23.00
N ILE A 270 -28.50 -2.08 -22.93
CA ILE A 270 -28.34 -0.69 -23.39
C ILE A 270 -27.39 0.01 -22.43
N PRO A 271 -26.21 0.50 -22.87
CA PRO A 271 -25.27 1.18 -22.00
C PRO A 271 -25.89 2.44 -21.39
N ARG A 272 -25.57 2.69 -20.12
CA ARG A 272 -25.96 3.94 -19.45
C ARG A 272 -25.09 5.09 -19.94
N THR A 273 -25.70 6.27 -20.09
CA THR A 273 -24.96 7.52 -20.29
C THR A 273 -24.50 8.09 -18.95
N VAL A 274 -23.50 8.97 -18.98
CA VAL A 274 -23.01 9.68 -17.78
C VAL A 274 -24.16 10.40 -17.06
N GLU A 275 -25.02 11.09 -17.80
CA GLU A 275 -26.18 11.80 -17.26
C GLU A 275 -27.17 10.85 -16.58
N SER A 276 -27.46 9.70 -17.21
CA SER A 276 -28.38 8.70 -16.65
C SER A 276 -27.85 8.03 -15.39
N THR A 277 -26.53 7.90 -15.28
CA THR A 277 -25.86 7.32 -14.10
C THR A 277 -25.91 8.30 -12.93
N ILE A 278 -25.67 9.59 -13.17
CA ILE A 278 -25.73 10.63 -12.12
C ILE A 278 -27.13 10.74 -11.52
N GLN A 279 -28.19 10.61 -12.33
CA GLN A 279 -29.58 10.68 -11.84
C GLN A 279 -29.99 9.53 -10.91
N CYS A 280 -29.20 8.45 -10.85
CA CYS A 280 -29.49 7.26 -10.04
C CYS A 280 -28.74 7.23 -8.70
N ILE A 281 -27.91 8.24 -8.41
CA ILE A 281 -27.15 8.40 -7.15
C ILE A 281 -27.87 9.44 -6.29
#